data_AF-A0A2T6DXR6-F1
#
_entry.id   AF-A0A2T6DXR6-F1
#
_cell.length_a   1.000
_cell.length_b   1.000
_cell.length_c   1.000
_cell.angle_alpha   90.00
_cell.angle_beta   90.00
_cell.angle_gamma   90.00
#
_symmetry.space_group_name_H-M   'P 1'
#
loop_
_entity.id
_entity.type
_entity.pdbx_description
1 polymer ?
#
loop_
_entity_poly.entity_id
_entity_poly.type
_entity_poly.pdbx_seq_one_letter_code
_entity_poly.pdbx_strand_id
1 'polypeptide(L)'
;MSTVTCRHCGLPFRVRRVEPGRDYFCCTGCSLLARVPTDAQGNFPVNAPLISALTVAFLYFNQLLAWAVSVLVAREGKLSLSNRLGWAAAGAALIVWVAVAVLQAKSGASRAKDMLVAVVTLALLVASIRTLPPSGSLCAAANAVFIAWSFRGALRRRASADVRPR
;
A
#
# COMPACT_ATOMS: atom_id res chain seq x y z
N MET A 1 -4.57 4.41 -27.33
CA MET A 1 -3.82 4.47 -26.05
C MET A 1 -2.47 5.08 -26.33
N SER A 2 -2.01 5.99 -25.49
CA SER A 2 -0.69 6.64 -25.65
C SER A 2 0.26 6.18 -24.54
N THR A 3 1.54 6.03 -24.87
CA THR A 3 2.59 5.70 -23.91
C THR A 3 3.12 6.99 -23.29
N VAL A 4 3.18 7.06 -21.97
CA VAL A 4 3.76 8.15 -21.18
C VAL A 4 4.74 7.58 -20.17
N THR A 5 5.67 8.39 -19.68
CA THR A 5 6.65 8.00 -18.66
C THR A 5 6.21 8.47 -17.28
N CYS A 6 6.47 7.65 -16.26
CA CYS A 6 6.23 8.05 -14.87
C CYS A 6 7.13 9.22 -14.49
N ARG A 7 6.55 10.34 -14.04
CA ARG A 7 7.33 11.49 -13.57
C ARG A 7 8.25 11.12 -12.40
N HIS A 8 7.86 10.21 -11.51
CA HIS A 8 8.72 9.82 -10.39
C HIS A 8 9.80 8.80 -10.80
N CYS A 9 9.41 7.60 -11.23
CA CYS A 9 10.35 6.48 -11.42
C CYS A 9 10.78 6.22 -12.89
N GLY A 10 10.30 7.02 -13.85
CA GLY A 10 10.65 6.89 -15.27
C GLY A 10 10.00 5.71 -16.03
N LEU A 11 9.31 4.80 -15.35
CA LEU A 11 8.70 3.62 -15.99
C LEU A 11 7.69 4.03 -17.08
N PRO A 12 7.80 3.51 -18.32
CA PRO A 12 6.81 3.75 -19.37
C PRO A 12 5.50 3.00 -19.09
N PHE A 13 4.37 3.63 -19.38
CA PHE A 13 3.05 3.03 -19.25
C PHE A 13 2.00 3.65 -20.17
N ARG A 14 0.86 2.98 -20.33
CA ARG A 14 -0.23 3.42 -21.22
C ARG A 14 -1.33 4.17 -20.45
N VAL A 15 -1.81 5.26 -21.04
CA VAL A 15 -3.00 6.00 -20.60
C VAL A 15 -4.03 6.07 -21.73
N ARG A 16 -5.30 6.29 -21.37
CA ARG A 16 -6.40 6.41 -22.35
C ARG A 16 -6.29 7.70 -23.17
N ARG A 17 -6.02 8.82 -22.50
CA ARG A 17 -5.85 10.16 -23.09
C ARG A 17 -4.72 10.89 -22.37
N VAL A 18 -3.88 11.58 -23.12
CA VAL A 18 -2.87 12.49 -22.57
C VAL A 18 -3.50 13.88 -22.49
N GLU A 19 -3.42 14.48 -21.30
CA GLU A 19 -3.84 15.83 -20.99
C GLU A 19 -2.58 16.70 -20.94
N PRO A 20 -2.50 17.77 -21.75
CA PRO A 20 -1.34 18.64 -21.74
C PRO A 20 -1.18 19.30 -20.36
N GLY A 21 0.07 19.36 -19.86
CA GLY A 21 0.41 19.95 -18.56
C GLY A 21 0.16 19.07 -17.32
N ARG A 22 -0.38 17.86 -17.48
CA ARG A 22 -0.64 16.95 -16.35
C ARG A 22 0.53 16.02 -16.07
N ASP A 23 0.81 15.82 -14.78
CA ASP A 23 1.75 14.80 -14.33
C ASP A 23 1.15 13.40 -14.31
N TYR A 24 1.97 12.43 -14.74
CA TYR A 24 1.59 11.03 -14.87
C TYR A 24 2.43 10.15 -13.94
N PHE A 25 1.76 9.32 -13.14
CA PHE A 25 2.41 8.41 -12.18
C PHE A 25 2.03 6.94 -12.42
N CYS A 26 2.99 6.04 -12.23
CA CYS A 26 2.81 4.61 -12.50
C CYS A 26 2.11 3.83 -11.40
N CYS A 27 2.06 4.37 -10.18
CA CYS A 27 1.49 3.77 -8.99
C CYS A 27 1.21 4.85 -7.92
N THR A 28 0.44 4.48 -6.89
CA THR A 28 0.11 5.33 -5.74
C THR A 28 1.38 5.87 -5.07
N GLY A 29 2.37 5.00 -4.80
CA GLY A 29 3.62 5.42 -4.14
C GLY A 29 4.39 6.48 -4.90
N CYS A 30 4.48 6.37 -6.24
CA CYS A 30 5.11 7.42 -7.06
C CYS A 30 4.38 8.75 -6.98
N SER A 31 3.04 8.73 -6.97
CA SER A 31 2.24 9.94 -6.86
C SER A 31 2.35 10.58 -5.47
N LEU A 32 2.47 9.74 -4.44
CA LEU A 32 2.57 10.16 -3.05
C LEU A 32 3.93 10.82 -2.80
N LEU A 33 5.02 10.16 -3.18
CA LEU A 33 6.38 10.70 -3.04
C LEU A 33 6.62 11.97 -3.85
N ALA A 34 6.03 12.09 -5.04
CA ALA A 34 6.12 13.31 -5.82
C ALA A 34 5.43 14.52 -5.17
N ARG A 35 4.55 14.29 -4.18
CA ARG A 35 3.84 15.32 -3.41
C ARG A 35 4.44 15.54 -2.02
N VAL A 36 5.52 14.83 -1.67
CA VAL A 36 6.27 15.08 -0.44
C VAL A 36 7.43 16.00 -0.83
N PRO A 37 7.27 17.34 -0.75
CA PRO A 37 8.39 18.25 -0.96
C PRO A 37 9.46 17.97 0.11
N THR A 38 10.73 18.08 -0.27
CA THR A 38 11.82 18.30 0.68
C THR A 38 12.02 19.81 0.78
N ASP A 39 12.16 20.35 1.99
CA ASP A 39 12.52 21.75 2.14
C ASP A 39 13.97 22.00 1.65
N ALA A 40 14.38 23.27 1.59
CA ALA A 40 15.74 23.65 1.18
C ALA A 40 16.84 23.12 2.13
N GLN A 41 16.45 22.67 3.32
CA GLN A 41 17.33 22.13 4.37
C GLN A 41 17.34 20.59 4.36
N GLY A 42 16.57 19.95 3.47
CA GLY A 42 16.43 18.50 3.39
C GLY A 42 15.50 17.88 4.43
N ASN A 43 14.76 18.66 5.22
CA ASN A 43 13.73 18.11 6.09
C ASN A 43 12.49 17.71 5.30
N PHE A 44 11.79 16.71 5.82
CA PHE A 44 10.49 16.29 5.33
C PHE A 44 9.39 17.11 6.05
N PRO A 45 8.84 18.17 5.45
CA PRO A 45 7.70 18.88 6.01
C PRO A 45 6.57 17.89 6.24
N VAL A 46 6.03 17.90 7.48
CA VAL A 46 4.88 17.08 7.86
C VAL A 46 3.71 17.46 6.97
N ASN A 47 3.36 16.56 6.05
CA ASN A 47 2.29 16.77 5.07
C ASN A 47 1.32 15.59 5.07
N ALA A 48 0.10 15.83 4.58
CA ALA A 48 -0.95 14.80 4.57
C ALA A 48 -0.54 13.48 3.85
N PRO A 49 0.19 13.51 2.72
CA PRO A 49 0.75 12.30 2.11
C PRO A 49 1.64 11.48 3.06
N LEU A 50 2.60 12.12 3.72
CA LEU A 50 3.52 11.48 4.66
C LEU A 50 2.77 10.89 5.85
N ILE A 51 1.88 11.67 6.47
CA ILE A 51 1.04 11.20 7.58
C ILE A 51 0.23 9.98 7.14
N SER A 52 -0.39 10.02 5.95
CA SER A 52 -1.19 8.90 5.46
C SER A 52 -0.37 7.62 5.28
N ALA A 53 0.85 7.73 4.74
CA ALA A 53 1.75 6.59 4.58
C ALA A 53 2.19 6.02 5.94
N LEU A 54 2.53 6.89 6.90
CA LEU A 54 2.88 6.49 8.27
C LEU A 54 1.70 5.83 8.99
N THR A 55 0.49 6.37 8.85
CA THR A 55 -0.72 5.76 9.43
C THR A 55 -0.97 4.37 8.87
N VAL A 56 -0.85 4.16 7.55
CA VAL A 56 -0.99 2.83 6.94
C VAL A 56 0.09 1.88 7.44
N ALA A 57 1.35 2.32 7.52
CA ALA A 57 2.45 1.52 8.05
C ALA A 57 2.22 1.13 9.51
N PHE A 58 1.77 2.07 10.34
CA PHE A 58 1.43 1.84 11.74
C PHE A 58 0.29 0.84 11.90
N LEU A 59 -0.80 0.99 11.13
CA LEU A 59 -1.92 0.05 11.14
C LEU A 59 -1.48 -1.37 10.73
N TYR A 60 -0.64 -1.48 9.70
CA TYR A 60 -0.09 -2.76 9.27
C TYR A 60 0.83 -3.39 10.32
N PHE A 61 1.67 -2.59 10.99
CA PHE A 61 2.49 -3.06 12.10
C PHE A 61 1.62 -3.58 13.26
N ASN A 62 0.57 -2.85 13.64
CA ASN A 62 -0.36 -3.29 14.70
C ASN A 62 -1.12 -4.57 14.32
N GLN A 63 -1.49 -4.72 13.05
CA GLN A 63 -2.05 -5.97 12.53
C GLN A 63 -1.08 -7.14 12.76
N LEU A 64 0.20 -6.97 12.41
CA LEU A 64 1.23 -8.01 12.59
C LEU A 64 1.46 -8.34 14.07
N LEU A 65 1.47 -7.33 14.93
CA LEU A 65 1.63 -7.51 16.37
C LEU A 65 0.46 -8.29 16.96
N ALA A 66 -0.78 -7.92 16.63
CA ALA A 66 -1.98 -8.63 17.10
C ALA A 66 -1.98 -10.10 16.64
N TRP A 67 -1.56 -10.36 15.40
CA TRP A 67 -1.39 -11.72 14.90
C TRP A 67 -0.29 -12.48 15.66
N ALA A 68 0.89 -11.89 15.87
CA ALA A 68 1.98 -12.54 16.60
C ALA A 68 1.58 -12.88 18.04
N VAL A 69 0.88 -11.98 18.73
CA VAL A 69 0.36 -12.24 20.09
C VAL A 69 -0.71 -13.34 20.03
N SER A 70 -1.60 -13.35 19.04
CA SER A 70 -2.58 -14.43 18.85
C SER A 70 -1.91 -15.81 18.73
N VAL A 71 -0.79 -15.90 18.00
CA VAL A 71 0.00 -17.13 17.85
C VAL A 71 0.67 -17.53 19.17
N LEU A 72 1.27 -16.58 19.89
CA LEU A 72 1.90 -16.85 21.20
C LEU A 72 0.88 -17.35 22.23
N VAL A 73 -0.27 -16.68 22.33
CA VAL A 73 -1.36 -17.05 23.23
C VAL A 73 -1.95 -18.43 22.89
N ALA A 74 -2.01 -18.80 21.61
CA ALA A 74 -2.41 -20.14 21.19
C ALA A 74 -1.46 -21.22 21.73
N ARG A 75 -0.14 -20.96 21.70
CA ARG A 75 0.89 -21.88 22.21
C ARG A 75 0.81 -22.07 23.72
N GLU A 76 0.30 -21.08 24.47
CA GLU A 76 0.01 -21.20 25.90
C GLU A 76 -1.31 -21.93 26.22
N GLY A 77 -2.01 -22.48 25.21
CA GLY A 77 -3.28 -23.19 25.39
C GLY A 77 -4.51 -22.28 25.59
N LYS A 78 -4.35 -20.95 25.55
CA LYS A 78 -5.43 -19.97 25.74
C LYS A 78 -6.20 -19.70 24.44
N LEU A 79 -6.83 -20.74 23.88
CA LEU A 79 -7.45 -20.70 22.55
C LEU A 79 -8.55 -19.63 22.38
N SER A 80 -9.36 -19.39 23.42
CA SER A 80 -10.42 -18.36 23.38
C SER A 80 -9.86 -16.95 23.19
N LEU A 81 -8.80 -16.60 23.94
CA LEU A 81 -8.13 -15.30 23.81
C LEU A 81 -7.40 -15.18 22.48
N SER A 82 -6.71 -16.25 22.05
CA SER A 82 -6.06 -16.31 20.74
C SER A 82 -7.04 -16.04 19.60
N ASN A 83 -8.24 -16.62 19.65
CA ASN A 83 -9.27 -16.42 18.64
C ASN A 83 -9.75 -14.95 18.60
N ARG A 84 -9.98 -14.32 19.76
CA ARG A 84 -10.34 -12.88 19.84
C ARG A 84 -9.27 -12.00 19.21
N LEU A 85 -8.00 -12.28 19.49
CA LEU A 85 -6.86 -11.57 18.91
C LEU A 85 -6.73 -11.83 17.40
N GLY A 86 -7.06 -13.04 16.93
CA GLY A 86 -7.09 -13.38 15.50
C GLY A 86 -8.14 -12.57 14.75
N TRP A 87 -9.34 -12.42 15.31
CA TRP A 87 -10.39 -11.55 14.78
C TRP A 87 -10.00 -10.07 14.82
N ALA A 88 -9.36 -9.61 15.90
CA ALA A 88 -8.84 -8.24 15.98
C ALA A 88 -7.79 -7.97 14.89
N ALA A 89 -6.88 -8.92 14.65
CA ALA A 89 -5.88 -8.85 13.58
C ALA A 89 -6.55 -8.85 12.20
N ALA A 90 -7.58 -9.67 11.97
CA ALA A 90 -8.34 -9.67 10.72
C ALA A 90 -9.08 -8.35 10.48
N GLY A 91 -9.67 -7.76 11.53
CA GLY A 91 -10.29 -6.44 11.47
C GLY A 91 -9.29 -5.35 11.13
N ALA A 92 -8.12 -5.33 11.79
CA ALA A 92 -7.03 -4.43 11.46
C ALA A 92 -6.54 -4.62 10.01
N ALA A 93 -6.48 -5.86 9.53
CA ALA A 93 -6.11 -6.16 8.15
C ALA A 93 -7.07 -5.54 7.13
N LEU A 94 -8.37 -5.64 7.38
CA LEU A 94 -9.38 -5.01 6.53
C LEU A 94 -9.25 -3.48 6.51
N ILE A 95 -9.00 -2.86 7.67
CA ILE A 95 -8.78 -1.41 7.77
C ILE A 95 -7.56 -0.98 6.93
N VAL A 96 -6.44 -1.70 7.04
CA VAL A 96 -5.24 -1.45 6.24
C VAL A 96 -5.54 -1.53 4.74
N TRP A 97 -6.24 -2.60 4.33
CA TRP A 97 -6.61 -2.79 2.93
C TRP A 97 -7.46 -1.62 2.41
N VAL A 98 -8.50 -1.23 3.16
CA VAL A 98 -9.37 -0.10 2.81
C VAL A 98 -8.57 1.21 2.73
N ALA A 99 -7.67 1.47 3.68
CA ALA A 99 -6.84 2.67 3.67
C ALA A 99 -5.97 2.75 2.40
N VAL A 100 -5.34 1.64 2.00
CA VAL A 100 -4.55 1.57 0.76
C VAL A 100 -5.43 1.77 -0.47
N ALA A 101 -6.61 1.15 -0.51
CA ALA A 101 -7.56 1.32 -1.61
C ALA A 101 -8.04 2.77 -1.75
N VAL A 102 -8.32 3.45 -0.62
CA VAL A 102 -8.69 4.87 -0.60
C VAL A 102 -7.53 5.75 -1.11
N LEU A 103 -6.29 5.49 -0.68
CA LEU A 103 -5.12 6.21 -1.19
C LEU A 103 -4.96 6.01 -2.70
N GLN A 104 -5.18 4.80 -3.19
CA GLN A 104 -5.13 4.48 -4.61
C GLN A 104 -6.22 5.21 -5.40
N ALA A 105 -7.44 5.27 -4.88
CA ALA A 105 -8.54 6.04 -5.49
C ALA A 105 -8.22 7.54 -5.54
N LYS A 106 -7.75 8.12 -4.42
CA LYS A 106 -7.41 9.56 -4.32
C LYS A 106 -6.19 9.95 -5.15
N SER A 107 -5.27 9.02 -5.42
CA SER A 107 -4.06 9.30 -6.19
C SER A 107 -4.34 9.58 -7.67
N GLY A 108 -5.49 9.12 -8.20
CA GLY A 108 -5.78 9.16 -9.63
C GLY A 108 -4.82 8.30 -10.49
N ALA A 109 -3.94 7.51 -9.86
CA ALA A 109 -3.00 6.60 -10.52
C ALA A 109 -3.58 5.19 -10.73
N SER A 110 -4.88 5.00 -10.46
CA SER A 110 -5.60 3.73 -10.57
C SER A 110 -5.69 3.22 -12.01
N ARG A 111 -5.43 1.92 -12.21
CA ARG A 111 -5.49 1.22 -13.51
C ARG A 111 -6.17 -0.12 -13.37
N ALA A 112 -6.52 -0.72 -14.50
CA ALA A 112 -7.06 -2.09 -14.54
C ALA A 112 -6.16 -3.11 -13.81
N LYS A 113 -4.83 -3.04 -13.96
CA LYS A 113 -3.90 -3.93 -13.24
C LYS A 113 -3.90 -3.68 -11.74
N ASP A 114 -4.05 -2.43 -11.33
CA ASP A 114 -4.10 -2.05 -9.92
C ASP A 114 -5.41 -2.55 -9.27
N MET A 115 -6.53 -2.47 -10.01
CA MET A 115 -7.82 -3.05 -9.61
C MET A 115 -7.77 -4.57 -9.54
N LEU A 116 -7.11 -5.23 -10.48
CA LEU A 116 -6.93 -6.69 -10.45
C LEU A 116 -6.19 -7.12 -9.17
N VAL A 117 -5.09 -6.43 -8.83
CA VAL A 117 -4.35 -6.75 -7.60
C VAL A 117 -5.19 -6.47 -6.36
N ALA A 118 -5.94 -5.36 -6.33
CA ALA A 118 -6.86 -5.07 -5.23
C ALA A 118 -7.91 -6.19 -5.05
N VAL A 119 -8.52 -6.66 -6.13
CA VAL A 119 -9.52 -7.75 -6.10
C VAL A 119 -8.87 -9.06 -5.63
N VAL A 120 -7.68 -9.40 -6.13
CA VAL A 120 -6.99 -10.63 -5.70
C VAL A 120 -6.61 -10.58 -4.22
N THR A 121 -6.09 -9.46 -3.73
CA THR A 121 -5.72 -9.33 -2.31
C THR A 121 -6.94 -9.29 -1.40
N LEU A 122 -8.05 -8.71 -1.87
CA LEU A 122 -9.34 -8.78 -1.16
C LEU A 122 -9.86 -10.22 -1.09
N ALA A 123 -9.78 -10.97 -2.19
CA ALA A 123 -10.18 -12.39 -2.21
C ALA A 123 -9.34 -13.21 -1.23
N LEU A 124 -8.04 -12.94 -1.11
CA LEU A 124 -7.16 -13.57 -0.13
C LEU A 124 -7.56 -13.22 1.33
N LEU A 125 -7.93 -11.96 1.59
CA LEU A 125 -8.47 -11.54 2.89
C LEU A 125 -9.81 -12.20 3.21
N VAL A 126 -10.69 -12.40 2.23
CA VAL A 126 -11.95 -13.12 2.44
C VAL A 126 -11.68 -14.61 2.69
N ALA A 127 -10.74 -15.20 1.96
CA ALA A 127 -10.34 -16.60 2.13
C ALA A 127 -9.72 -16.85 3.51
N SER A 128 -8.95 -15.92 4.06
CA SER A 128 -8.35 -16.07 5.39
C SER A 128 -9.38 -16.11 6.53
N ILE A 129 -10.58 -15.57 6.33
CA ILE A 129 -11.68 -15.60 7.29
C ILE A 129 -12.41 -16.96 7.27
N ARG A 130 -12.29 -17.74 6.18
CA ARG A 130 -12.91 -19.07 6.07
C ARG A 130 -12.23 -20.13 6.92
N THR A 131 -10.99 -19.90 7.33
CA THR A 131 -10.33 -20.74 8.34
C THR A 131 -10.70 -20.21 9.72
N LEU A 132 -11.14 -21.07 10.64
CA LEU A 132 -11.39 -20.71 12.04
C LEU A 132 -10.26 -21.30 12.91
N PRO A 133 -9.46 -20.47 13.63
CA PRO A 133 -9.45 -19.00 13.61
C PRO A 133 -8.92 -18.42 12.29
N PRO A 134 -9.20 -17.12 11.99
CA PRO A 134 -8.72 -16.48 10.77
C PRO A 134 -7.22 -16.61 10.60
N SER A 135 -6.78 -16.96 9.39
CA SER A 135 -5.36 -17.12 9.10
C SER A 135 -4.67 -15.76 9.04
N GLY A 136 -4.06 -15.35 10.16
CA GLY A 136 -3.37 -14.07 10.24
C GLY A 136 -2.16 -13.98 9.30
N SER A 137 -1.52 -15.10 8.95
CA SER A 137 -0.45 -15.13 7.94
C SER A 137 -0.97 -14.81 6.54
N LEU A 138 -2.14 -15.33 6.16
CA LEU A 138 -2.79 -14.96 4.89
C LEU A 138 -3.22 -13.49 4.88
N CYS A 139 -3.78 -12.98 5.99
CA CYS A 139 -4.10 -11.55 6.13
C CYS A 139 -2.87 -10.66 5.97
N ALA A 140 -1.76 -11.03 6.61
CA ALA A 140 -0.50 -10.31 6.52
C ALA A 140 0.04 -10.33 5.08
N ALA A 141 0.10 -11.50 4.46
CA ALA A 141 0.58 -11.67 3.09
C ALA A 141 -0.26 -10.87 2.08
N ALA A 142 -1.59 -10.89 2.20
CA ALA A 142 -2.48 -10.13 1.32
C ALA A 142 -2.19 -8.62 1.38
N ASN A 143 -2.05 -8.06 2.58
CA ASN A 143 -1.73 -6.65 2.77
C ASN A 143 -0.30 -6.32 2.35
N ALA A 144 0.68 -7.18 2.64
CA ALA A 144 2.06 -7.01 2.18
C ALA A 144 2.13 -6.89 0.66
N VAL A 145 1.45 -7.81 -0.06
CA VAL A 145 1.37 -7.80 -1.52
C VAL A 145 0.68 -6.54 -2.02
N PHE A 146 -0.44 -6.13 -1.40
CA PHE A 146 -1.18 -4.96 -1.85
C PHE A 146 -0.41 -3.65 -1.64
N ILE A 147 0.25 -3.50 -0.48
CA ILE A 147 1.12 -2.37 -0.17
C ILE A 147 2.33 -2.37 -1.12
N ALA A 148 3.05 -3.49 -1.25
CA ALA A 148 4.21 -3.58 -2.12
C ALA A 148 3.86 -3.25 -3.57
N TRP A 149 2.73 -3.74 -4.07
CA TRP A 149 2.25 -3.40 -5.41
C TRP A 149 1.91 -1.91 -5.55
N SER A 150 1.21 -1.34 -4.57
CA SER A 150 0.80 0.07 -4.57
C SER A 150 1.98 1.03 -4.48
N PHE A 151 3.08 0.59 -3.87
CA PHE A 151 4.33 1.33 -3.68
C PHE A 151 5.49 0.82 -4.55
N ARG A 152 5.24 -0.06 -5.54
CA ARG A 152 6.28 -0.72 -6.37
C ARG A 152 7.27 0.23 -7.04
N GLY A 153 6.82 1.45 -7.37
CA GLY A 153 7.64 2.45 -8.03
C GLY A 153 8.38 3.39 -7.06
N ALA A 154 8.10 3.34 -5.75
CA ALA A 154 8.74 4.19 -4.75
C ALA A 154 10.22 3.82 -4.54
N LEU A 155 10.55 2.53 -4.63
CA LEU A 155 11.93 2.03 -4.45
C LEU A 155 12.77 2.14 -5.73
N ARG A 156 12.12 2.40 -6.88
CA ARG A 156 12.83 2.61 -8.14
C ARG A 156 13.35 4.04 -8.18
N ARG A 157 14.62 4.22 -7.77
CA ARG A 157 15.35 5.46 -8.04
C ARG A 157 15.38 5.67 -9.56
N ARG A 158 15.13 6.90 -10.01
CA ARG A 158 15.51 7.33 -11.36
C ARG A 158 17.00 7.04 -11.51
N ALA A 159 17.36 6.12 -12.41
CA ALA A 159 18.71 6.03 -12.95
C ALA A 159 19.06 7.27 -13.82
N SER A 160 18.10 8.19 -14.01
CA SER A 160 18.29 9.45 -14.72
C SER A 160 18.50 10.58 -13.73
N ALA A 161 19.69 10.60 -13.15
CA ALA A 161 20.41 11.85 -12.93
C ALA A 161 20.86 12.36 -14.30
N ASP A 162 19.93 12.83 -15.14
CA ASP A 162 20.25 13.74 -16.23
C ASP A 162 18.98 14.31 -16.88
N VAL A 163 19.07 15.57 -17.30
CA VAL A 163 18.03 16.35 -18.01
C VAL A 163 16.87 16.91 -17.16
N ARG A 164 17.18 17.96 -16.40
CA ARG A 164 16.64 19.29 -16.74
C ARG A 164 17.80 20.30 -16.79
N PRO A 165 18.24 20.76 -17.97
CA PRO A 165 18.80 22.08 -18.08
C PRO A 165 17.65 23.11 -17.98
N ARG A 166 17.84 24.05 -17.05
CA ARG A 166 17.20 25.37 -16.88
C ARG A 166 15.68 25.46 -17.04
#